data_AF-A0A853ICU6-F1
#
_entry.id   AF-A0A853ICU6-F1
#
_cell.length_a   1.000
_cell.length_b   1.000
_cell.length_c   1.000
_cell.angle_alpha   90.00
_cell.angle_beta   90.00
_cell.angle_gamma   90.00
#
_symmetry.space_group_name_H-M   'P 1'
#
loop_
_entity.id
_entity.type
_entity.pdbx_description
1 polymer ?
#
loop_
_entity_poly.entity_id
_entity_poly.type
_entity_poly.pdbx_seq_one_letter_code
_entity_poly.pdbx_strand_id
1 'polypeptide(L)' 'MWSFVKSKVNQRWLWHAIDSISGKVLAYVLASRKDEAFQTLQTLLKPSKIKVFCTDD' A
#
# COMPACT_ATOMS: atom_id res chain seq x y z
N MET A 1 22.62 0.62 11.17
CA MET A 1 22.32 1.40 12.39
C MET A 1 21.03 2.17 12.12
N TRP A 2 19.89 1.73 12.66
CA TRP A 2 18.58 2.37 12.44
C TRP A 2 18.31 3.35 13.59
N SER A 3 18.02 4.61 13.28
CA SER A 3 17.75 5.65 14.28
C SER A 3 16.24 5.86 14.45
N PHE A 4 15.75 5.82 15.69
CA PHE A 4 14.35 6.09 16.01
C PHE A 4 14.08 7.60 15.97
N VAL A 5 13.27 8.04 14.99
CA VAL A 5 12.88 9.46 14.84
C VAL A 5 11.54 9.68 15.54
N LYS A 6 11.62 10.28 16.73
CA LYS A 6 10.50 10.49 17.68
C LYS A 6 9.37 11.38 17.15
N SER A 7 9.67 12.32 16.26
CA SER A 7 8.68 13.26 15.68
C SER A 7 8.68 13.18 14.16
N LYS A 8 7.90 12.23 13.61
CA LYS A 8 7.62 12.17 12.18
C LYS A 8 6.35 12.98 11.90
N VAL A 9 6.49 14.29 11.76
CA VAL A 9 5.36 15.25 11.59
C VAL A 9 4.45 14.85 10.41
N ASN A 10 5.02 14.25 9.37
CA ASN A 10 4.30 13.67 8.24
C ASN A 10 4.39 12.14 8.26
N GLN A 11 3.66 11.48 9.17
CA GLN A 11 3.49 10.03 9.09
C GLN A 11 2.73 9.67 7.82
N ARG A 12 3.44 9.05 6.86
CA ARG A 12 2.88 8.47 5.65
C ARG A 12 3.09 6.97 5.68
N TRP A 13 2.05 6.24 5.33
CA TRP A 13 2.03 4.81 5.16
C TRP A 13 2.09 4.50 3.68
N LEU A 14 3.03 3.62 3.33
CA LEU A 14 3.13 3.10 1.98
C LEU A 14 2.18 1.91 1.88
N TRP A 15 1.08 2.11 1.20
CA TRP A 15 0.21 1.02 0.76
C TRP A 15 0.70 0.58 -0.61
N HIS A 16 0.97 -0.71 -0.78
CA HIS A 16 1.37 -1.26 -2.08
C HIS A 16 0.57 -2.52 -2.38
N ALA A 17 0.25 -2.71 -3.65
CA ALA A 17 -0.19 -3.98 -4.19
C ALA A 17 0.98 -4.60 -4.94
N ILE A 18 1.32 -5.83 -4.56
CA ILE A 18 2.35 -6.62 -5.22
C ILE A 18 1.68 -7.84 -5.84
N ASP A 19 2.12 -8.17 -7.05
CA ASP A 19 1.83 -9.45 -7.64
C ASP A 19 2.60 -10.55 -6.88
N SER A 20 1.86 -11.43 -6.18
CA SER A 20 2.44 -12.47 -5.32
C SER A 20 3.31 -13.48 -6.08
N ILE A 21 3.11 -13.63 -7.39
CA ILE A 21 3.79 -14.63 -8.22
C ILE A 21 5.11 -14.09 -8.77
N SER A 22 5.09 -12.86 -9.26
CA SER A 22 6.23 -12.21 -9.93
C SER A 22 6.97 -11.21 -9.05
N GLY A 23 6.44 -10.87 -7.87
CA GLY A 23 7.00 -9.88 -6.96
C GLY A 23 6.96 -8.44 -7.49
N LYS A 24 6.22 -8.19 -8.59
CA LYS A 24 6.14 -6.86 -9.20
C LYS A 24 5.15 -5.97 -8.45
N VAL A 25 5.53 -4.71 -8.24
CA VAL A 25 4.62 -3.70 -7.70
C VAL A 25 3.63 -3.31 -8.79
N LEU A 26 2.34 -3.56 -8.53
CA LEU A 26 1.25 -3.22 -9.45
C LEU A 26 0.81 -1.76 -9.26
N ALA A 27 0.66 -1.34 -8.01
CA ALA A 27 0.30 0.01 -7.65
C ALA A 27 0.80 0.31 -6.23
N TYR A 28 1.05 1.59 -5.95
CA TYR A 28 1.36 2.04 -4.60
C TYR A 28 0.73 3.41 -4.34
N VAL A 29 0.40 3.67 -3.08
CA VAL A 29 -0.19 4.92 -2.61
C VAL A 29 0.50 5.30 -1.30
N LEU A 30 0.96 6.55 -1.22
CA LEU A 30 1.48 7.15 0.00
C LEU A 30 0.38 7.99 0.64
N ALA A 31 -0.19 7.49 1.72
CA ALA A 31 -1.29 8.16 2.40
C ALA A 31 -1.19 7.98 3.92
N SER A 32 -2.04 8.67 4.66
CA SER A 32 -2.19 8.45 6.10
C SER A 32 -2.67 7.01 6.38
N ARG A 33 -2.52 6.52 7.62
CA ARG A 33 -3.06 5.22 8.05
C ARG A 33 -4.60 5.26 8.19
N LYS A 34 -5.30 5.54 7.09
CA LYS A 34 -6.75 5.65 7.00
C LYS A 34 -7.27 4.81 5.84
N ASP A 35 -8.51 4.33 5.96
CA ASP A 35 -9.21 3.54 4.93
C ASP A 35 -9.32 4.24 3.56
N GLU A 36 -9.22 5.56 3.52
CA GLU A 36 -9.18 6.36 2.29
C GLU A 36 -8.04 5.93 1.35
N ALA A 37 -6.89 5.55 1.93
CA ALA A 37 -5.74 5.05 1.18
C ALA A 37 -6.07 3.73 0.47
N PHE A 38 -6.77 2.84 1.15
CA PHE A 38 -7.16 1.53 0.63
C PHE A 38 -8.21 1.66 -0.48
N GLN A 39 -9.17 2.58 -0.34
CA GLN A 39 -10.17 2.87 -1.38
C GLN A 39 -9.54 3.47 -2.66
N THR A 40 -8.55 4.34 -2.48
CA THR A 40 -7.77 4.91 -3.59
C THR A 40 -7.01 3.81 -4.32
N LEU A 41 -6.35 2.93 -3.56
CA LEU A 41 -5.60 1.80 -4.10
C LEU A 41 -6.54 0.83 -4.82
N GLN A 42 -7.69 0.47 -4.24
CA GLN A 42 -8.71 -0.34 -4.93
C GLN A 42 -9.15 0.29 -6.25
N THR A 43 -9.30 1.62 -6.32
CA THR A 43 -9.71 2.31 -7.55
C THR A 43 -8.63 2.23 -8.63
N LEU A 44 -7.35 2.33 -8.26
CA LEU A 44 -6.21 2.09 -9.16
C LEU A 44 -6.14 0.64 -9.64
N LEU A 45 -6.58 -0.29 -8.79
CA LEU A 45 -6.62 -1.72 -9.09
C LEU A 45 -7.87 -2.12 -9.90
N LYS A 46 -9.01 -1.42 -9.84
CA LYS A 46 -10.23 -1.74 -10.62
C LYS A 46 -10.02 -1.99 -12.12
N PRO A 47 -9.23 -1.21 -12.87
CA PRO A 47 -8.96 -1.52 -14.28
C PRO A 47 -8.06 -2.76 -14.45
N SER A 48 -7.30 -3.11 -13.43
CA SER A 48 -6.45 -4.30 -13.39
C SER A 48 -7.31 -5.49 -12.93
N LYS A 49 -7.53 -6.49 -13.78
CA LYS A 49 -8.33 -7.68 -13.43
C LYS A 49 -7.63 -8.55 -12.36
N ILE A 50 -7.56 -8.06 -11.13
CA ILE A 50 -6.90 -8.71 -10.01
C ILE A 50 -7.87 -9.71 -9.39
N LYS A 51 -7.42 -10.96 -9.31
CA LYS A 51 -8.26 -12.12 -9.01
C LYS A 51 -8.28 -12.51 -7.53
N VAL A 52 -7.22 -12.18 -6.79
CA VAL A 52 -7.04 -12.62 -5.40
C VAL A 52 -6.45 -11.47 -4.61
N PHE A 53 -7.07 -11.15 -3.48
CA PHE A 53 -6.53 -10.27 -2.46
C PHE A 53 -6.02 -11.15 -1.31
N CYS A 54 -4.75 -10.98 -0.94
CA CYS A 54 -4.15 -11.66 0.20
C CYS A 54 -3.65 -10.58 1.14
N THR A 55 -4.20 -10.54 2.34
CA THR A 55 -3.77 -9.68 3.43
C THR A 55 -3.03 -10.57 4.42
N ASP A 56 -1.81 -10.18 4.81
CA ASP A 56 -1.03 -10.88 5.84
C ASP A 56 -1.75 -10.67 7.19
N ASP A 57 -2.20 -11.77 7.82
CA ASP A 57 -2.85 -11.79 9.15
C ASP A 57 -1.81 -11.66 10.27
#